data_AF-W7L027-F1
#
_entry.id   AF-W7L027-F1
#
_cell.length_a   1.000
_cell.length_b   1.000
_cell.length_c   1.000
_cell.angle_alpha   90.00
_cell.angle_beta   90.00
_cell.angle_gamma   90.00
#
_symmetry.space_group_name_H-M   'P 1'
#
loop_
_entity.id
_entity.type
_entity.pdbx_description
1 polymer ?
#
loop_
_entity_poly.entity_id
_entity_poly.type
_entity_poly.pdbx_seq_one_letter_code
_entity_poly.pdbx_strand_id
1 'polypeptide(L)' 'MEKAMQAAHGVGYEVYSRKHDIRMEVEKRREEDYLQSQRLVADLERKIHS' A
#
# COMPACT_ATOMS: atom_id res chain seq x y z
N MET A 1 10.26 -9.32 -5.85
CA MET A 1 9.01 -8.61 -6.17
C MET A 1 7.83 -9.56 -6.28
N GLU A 2 7.92 -10.62 -7.11
CA GLU A 2 6.85 -11.64 -7.31
C GLU A 2 6.22 -12.16 -6.01
N LYS A 3 7.02 -12.77 -5.11
CA LYS A 3 6.51 -13.34 -3.85
C LYS A 3 5.85 -12.30 -2.93
N ALA A 4 6.37 -11.07 -2.91
CA ALA A 4 5.83 -9.99 -2.10
C ALA A 4 4.50 -9.47 -2.66
N MET A 5 4.40 -9.33 -3.98
CA MET A 5 3.16 -8.95 -4.67
C MET A 5 2.05 -10.00 -4.45
N GLN A 6 2.39 -11.28 -4.57
CA GLN A 6 1.45 -12.36 -4.33
C GLN A 6 0.98 -12.38 -2.87
N ALA A 7 1.89 -12.19 -1.91
CA ALA A 7 1.55 -12.19 -0.48
C ALA A 7 0.72 -10.95 -0.06
N ALA A 8 1.08 -9.77 -0.56
CA ALA A 8 0.45 -8.50 -0.15
C ALA A 8 -0.84 -8.17 -0.91
N HIS A 9 -0.92 -8.52 -2.19
CA HIS A 9 -1.99 -8.08 -3.09
C HIS A 9 -2.69 -9.25 -3.82
N GLY A 10 -2.27 -10.49 -3.60
CA GLY A 10 -2.88 -11.67 -4.22
C GLY A 10 -2.60 -11.82 -5.72
N VAL A 11 -1.73 -10.98 -6.29
CA VAL A 11 -1.41 -10.95 -7.72
C VAL A 11 0.09 -11.06 -7.95
N GLY A 12 0.48 -11.80 -8.98
CA GLY A 12 1.86 -11.87 -9.44
C GLY A 12 2.33 -10.57 -10.10
N TYR A 13 3.64 -10.36 -10.18
CA TYR A 13 4.22 -9.16 -10.77
C TYR A 13 3.93 -9.05 -12.27
N GLU A 14 3.92 -10.17 -12.99
CA GLU A 14 3.58 -10.19 -14.41
C GLU A 14 2.13 -9.73 -14.67
N VAL A 15 1.18 -10.16 -13.83
CA VAL A 15 -0.23 -9.75 -13.93
C VAL A 15 -0.37 -8.26 -13.63
N TYR A 16 0.27 -7.81 -12.55
CA TYR A 16 0.32 -6.40 -12.18
C TYR A 16 0.92 -5.51 -13.28
N SER A 17 2.04 -5.92 -13.88
CA SER A 17 2.73 -5.11 -14.90
C SER A 17 1.95 -5.00 -16.22
N ARG A 18 1.25 -6.07 -16.61
CA ARG A 18 0.54 -6.15 -17.91
C ARG A 18 -0.91 -5.66 -17.87
N LYS A 19 -1.60 -5.78 -16.73
CA LYS A 19 -3.02 -5.40 -16.61
C LYS A 19 -3.16 -4.07 -15.87
N HIS A 20 -3.50 -3.01 -16.63
CA HIS A 20 -3.59 -1.66 -16.08
C HIS A 20 -4.62 -1.56 -14.93
N ASP A 21 -5.79 -2.18 -15.08
CA ASP A 21 -6.85 -2.11 -14.06
C ASP A 21 -6.40 -2.74 -12.74
N ILE A 22 -5.70 -3.87 -12.80
CA ILE A 22 -5.10 -4.54 -11.64
C ILE A 22 -4.04 -3.66 -11.00
N ARG A 23 -3.20 -3.01 -11.81
CA ARG A 23 -2.21 -2.04 -11.31
C ARG A 23 -2.89 -0.88 -10.58
N MET A 24 -3.96 -0.31 -11.14
CA MET A 24 -4.68 0.79 -10.50
C MET A 24 -5.29 0.39 -9.16
N GLU A 25 -5.83 -0.83 -9.05
CA GLU A 25 -6.34 -1.35 -7.78
C GLU A 25 -5.23 -1.49 -6.72
N VAL A 26 -4.08 -2.05 -7.11
CA VAL A 26 -2.93 -2.21 -6.21
C VAL A 26 -2.40 -0.85 -5.74
N GLU A 27 -2.20 0.10 -6.65
CA GLU A 27 -1.67 1.42 -6.29
C GLU A 27 -2.67 2.24 -5.46
N LYS A 28 -3.99 2.10 -5.70
CA LYS A 28 -5.01 2.71 -4.85
C LYS A 28 -4.90 2.23 -3.39
N ARG A 29 -4.78 0.92 -3.18
CA ARG A 29 -4.61 0.36 -1.82
C ARG A 29 -3.33 0.84 -1.17
N ARG A 30 -2.22 0.93 -1.93
CA ARG A 30 -0.95 1.46 -1.41
C ARG A 30 -1.06 2.91 -0.95
N GLU A 31 -1.76 3.74 -1.71
CA GLU A 31 -2.01 5.14 -1.32
C GLU A 31 -2.85 5.21 -0.03
N GLU A 32 -3.89 4.40 0.08
CA GLU A 32 -4.72 4.32 1.30
C GLU A 32 -3.89 3.89 2.52
N ASP A 33 -3.06 2.86 2.39
CA ASP A 33 -2.18 2.37 3.47
C ASP A 33 -1.15 3.44 3.88
N TYR A 34 -0.59 4.16 2.90
CA TYR A 34 0.37 5.24 3.14
C TYR A 34 -0.28 6.39 3.93
N LEU A 35 -1.46 6.84 3.51
CA LEU A 35 -2.21 7.89 4.20
C LEU A 35 -2.60 7.47 5.62
N GLN A 36 -2.99 6.22 5.83
CA GLN A 36 -3.27 5.70 7.18
C GLN A 36 -2.01 5.69 8.03
N SER A 37 -0.88 5.23 7.48
CA SER A 37 0.40 5.23 8.19
C SER A 37 0.83 6.64 8.60
N GLN A 38 0.72 7.63 7.71
CA GLN A 38 1.02 9.03 8.05
C GLN A 38 0.14 9.55 9.19
N ARG A 39 -1.17 9.24 9.17
CA ARG A 39 -2.08 9.66 10.25
C ARG A 39 -1.69 9.06 11.59
N LEU A 40 -1.35 7.76 11.61
CA LEU A 40 -0.89 7.08 12.82
C LEU A 40 0.41 7.69 13.38
N VAL A 41 1.35 8.03 12.51
CA VAL A 41 2.59 8.71 12.91
C VAL A 41 2.28 10.08 13.51
N ALA A 42 1.46 10.89 12.83
CA ALA A 42 1.06 12.21 13.33
C ALA A 42 0.29 12.12 14.68
N ASP A 43 -0.54 11.10 14.87
CA ASP A 43 -1.23 10.83 16.13
C ASP A 43 -0.25 10.49 17.25
N LEU A 44 0.77 9.68 16.96
CA LEU A 44 1.80 9.31 17.92
C LEU A 44 2.67 10.51 18.30
N GLU A 45 3.11 11.29 17.33
CA GLU A 45 3.88 12.52 17.55
C GLU A 45 3.13 13.50 18.45
N ARG A 46 1.83 13.69 18.21
CA ARG A 46 0.98 14.55 19.06
C ARG A 46 0.91 14.08 20.51
N LYS A 47 0.88 12.77 20.76
CA LYS A 47 0.86 12.21 22.13
C LYS A 47 2.20 12.32 22.85
N ILE A 48 3.31 12.29 22.12
CA ILE A 48 4.66 12.40 22.70
C ILE A 48 4.97 13.86 23.06
N HIS A 49 4.49 14.82 22.27
CA HIS A 49 4.76 16.23 22.45
C HIS A 49 3.67 16.99 23.25
N SER A 50 2.65 16.30 23.80
CA SER A 50 1.65 16.85 24.72
C SER A 50 2.04 16.63 26.18
#